data_AF-A0A2K0TTY0-F1
#
_entry.id   AF-A0A2K0TTY0-F1
#
_cell.length_a   1.000
_cell.length_b   1.000
_cell.length_c   1.000
_cell.angle_alpha   90.00
_cell.angle_beta   90.00
_cell.angle_gamma   90.00
#
_symmetry.space_group_name_H-M   'P 1'
#
loop_
_entity.id
_entity.type
_entity.pdbx_description
1 polymer ?
#
loop_
_entity_poly.entity_id
_entity_poly.type
_entity_poly.pdbx_seq_one_letter_code
_entity_poly.pdbx_strand_id
1 'polypeptide(L)' 'MNCQELQEELTVQEVILDSLQGETFEGVEQDREEAQAEISRLKRALQALRKAKKDEQGTKGKNRYSLP' A
#
# COMPACT_ATOMS: atom_id res chain seq x y z
N MET A 1 6.59 4.63 7.72
CA MET A 1 7.08 4.20 6.40
C MET A 1 6.70 5.24 5.36
N ASN A 2 7.62 5.57 4.47
CA ASN A 2 7.38 6.41 3.29
C ASN A 2 6.85 5.56 2.11
N CYS A 3 6.55 6.20 0.98
CA CYS A 3 6.02 5.50 -0.20
C CYS A 3 6.96 4.41 -0.75
N GLN A 4 8.28 4.62 -0.70
CA GLN A 4 9.26 3.67 -1.20
C GLN A 4 9.35 2.46 -0.28
N GLU A 5 9.48 2.67 1.04
CA GLU A 5 9.52 1.60 2.03
C GLU A 5 8.26 0.71 1.96
N LEU A 6 7.08 1.30 1.73
CA LEU A 6 5.84 0.54 1.55
C LEU A 6 5.80 -0.25 0.22
N GLN A 7 6.49 0.20 -0.82
CA GLN A 7 6.58 -0.53 -2.09
C GLN A 7 7.56 -1.70 -2.00
N GLU A 8 8.69 -1.49 -1.31
CA GLU A 8 9.66 -2.53 -1.04
C GLU A 8 9.01 -3.65 -0.20
N GLU A 9 8.34 -3.27 0.90
CA GLU A 9 7.61 -4.23 1.74
C GLU A 9 6.51 -4.97 0.96
N LEU A 10 5.75 -4.26 0.12
CA LEU A 10 4.74 -4.90 -0.72
C LEU A 10 5.36 -5.95 -1.65
N THR A 11 6.52 -5.65 -2.23
CA THR A 11 7.24 -6.57 -3.12
C THR A 11 7.70 -7.80 -2.35
N VAL A 12 8.22 -7.62 -1.12
CA VAL A 12 8.62 -8.73 -0.25
C VAL A 12 7.43 -9.65 0.05
N GLN A 13 6.28 -9.09 0.43
CA GLN A 13 5.09 -9.89 0.73
C GLN A 13 4.53 -10.60 -0.52
N GLU A 14 4.58 -9.97 -1.69
CA GLU A 14 4.19 -10.61 -2.96
C GLU A 14 5.12 -11.78 -3.31
N VAL A 15 6.44 -11.66 -3.07
CA VAL A 15 7.41 -12.76 -3.25
C VAL A 15 7.19 -13.88 -2.24
N ILE A 16 6.88 -13.56 -0.98
CA ILE A 16 6.54 -14.57 0.05
C ILE A 16 5.30 -15.34 -0.38
N LEU A 17 4.23 -14.66 -0.77
CA LEU A 17 2.99 -15.32 -1.19
C LEU A 17 3.19 -16.22 -2.42
N ASP A 18 4.02 -15.79 -3.38
CA ASP A 18 4.40 -16.60 -4.54
C ASP A 18 5.21 -17.83 -4.12
N SER A 19 6.16 -17.65 -3.20
CA SER A 19 6.99 -18.75 -2.68
C SER A 19 6.20 -19.78 -1.89
N LEU A 20 5.06 -19.38 -1.30
CA LEU A 20 4.15 -20.28 -0.61
C LEU A 20 3.24 -21.08 -1.57
N GLN A 21 3.22 -20.77 -2.87
CA GLN A 21 2.35 -21.48 -3.83
C GLN A 21 2.82 -22.92 -4.02
N GLY A 22 1.89 -23.87 -3.90
CA GLY A 22 2.17 -25.30 -4.07
C GLY A 22 2.83 -25.98 -2.87
N GLU A 23 3.27 -25.21 -1.87
CA GLU A 23 3.75 -25.75 -0.60
C GLU A 23 2.62 -26.42 0.20
N THR A 24 2.96 -27.48 0.95
CA THR A 24 2.01 -28.32 1.70
C THR A 24 2.44 -28.61 3.14
N PHE A 25 3.30 -27.78 3.73
CA PHE A 25 3.71 -27.94 5.12
C PHE A 25 2.62 -27.47 6.09
N GLU A 26 2.68 -27.92 7.34
CA GLU A 26 1.71 -27.53 8.37
C GLU A 26 1.76 -26.01 8.62
N GLY A 27 0.61 -25.34 8.55
CA GLY A 27 0.51 -23.89 8.73
C GLY A 27 0.60 -23.07 7.43
N VAL A 28 0.93 -23.67 6.28
CA VAL A 28 1.10 -22.94 5.00
C VAL A 28 -0.13 -22.12 4.59
N GLU A 29 -1.34 -22.61 4.85
CA GLU A 29 -2.57 -21.86 4.52
C GLU A 29 -2.74 -20.63 5.41
N GLN A 30 -2.35 -20.71 6.69
CA GLN A 30 -2.32 -19.54 7.57
C GLN A 30 -1.28 -18.52 7.09
N ASP A 31 -0.08 -18.98 6.71
CA ASP A 31 0.98 -18.10 6.19
C ASP A 31 0.52 -17.39 4.89
N ARG A 32 -0.22 -18.08 4.02
CA ARG A 32 -0.82 -17.49 2.82
C ARG A 32 -1.87 -16.45 3.16
N GLU A 33 -2.77 -16.73 4.10
CA GLU A 33 -3.79 -15.78 4.56
C GLU A 33 -3.15 -14.52 5.16
N GLU A 34 -2.12 -14.68 5.99
CA GLU A 34 -1.38 -13.58 6.61
C GLU A 34 -0.67 -12.72 5.55
N ALA A 35 0.03 -13.33 4.59
CA ALA A 35 0.68 -12.62 3.49
C ALA A 35 -0.35 -11.83 2.64
N GLN A 36 -1.50 -12.44 2.32
CA GLN A 36 -2.58 -11.78 1.58
C GLN A 36 -3.20 -10.60 2.35
N ALA A 37 -3.42 -10.76 3.66
CA ALA A 37 -3.94 -9.70 4.52
C ALA A 37 -2.98 -8.51 4.56
N GLU A 38 -1.67 -8.79 4.65
CA GLU A 38 -0.64 -7.76 4.70
C GLU A 38 -0.48 -7.04 3.36
N ILE A 39 -0.45 -7.76 2.23
CA ILE A 39 -0.49 -7.17 0.88
C ILE A 39 -1.68 -6.20 0.74
N SER A 40 -2.85 -6.61 1.23
CA SER A 40 -4.06 -5.79 1.20
C SER A 40 -3.92 -4.53 2.05
N ARG A 41 -3.30 -4.62 3.22
CA ARG A 41 -2.99 -3.48 4.10
C ARG A 41 -2.03 -2.49 3.43
N LEU A 42 -0.94 -2.99 2.85
CA LEU A 42 0.08 -2.19 2.17
C LEU A 42 -0.49 -1.46 0.95
N LYS A 43 -1.31 -2.14 0.13
CA LYS A 43 -2.01 -1.52 -1.01
C LYS A 43 -2.91 -0.36 -0.58
N ARG A 44 -3.65 -0.51 0.53
CA ARG A 44 -4.47 0.57 1.10
C ARG A 44 -3.62 1.74 1.60
N ALA A 45 -2.51 1.46 2.30
CA ALA A 45 -1.60 2.50 2.79
C ALA A 45 -0.99 3.32 1.64
N LEU A 46 -0.52 2.65 0.59
CA LEU A 46 -0.01 3.30 -0.62
C LEU A 46 -1.07 4.18 -1.30
N GLN A 47 -2.31 3.70 -1.38
CA GLN A 47 -3.41 4.48 -1.94
C GLN A 47 -3.72 5.73 -1.09
N ALA A 48 -3.72 5.60 0.24
CA ALA A 48 -3.94 6.72 1.16
C ALA A 48 -2.86 7.80 0.99
N LEU A 49 -1.58 7.41 0.92
CA LEU A 49 -0.48 8.35 0.69
C LEU A 49 -0.58 9.06 -0.67
N ARG A 50 -1.00 8.34 -1.73
CA ARG A 50 -1.24 8.93 -3.05
C ARG A 50 -2.36 9.96 -3.03
N LYS A 51 -3.42 9.73 -2.25
CA LYS A 51 -4.54 10.68 -2.07
C LYS A 51 -4.09 11.91 -1.27
N ALA A 52 -3.41 11.71 -0.15
CA ALA A 52 -2.88 12.81 0.66
C ALA A 52 -1.99 13.78 -0.15
N LYS A 53 -1.09 13.25 -1.00
CA LYS A 53 -0.26 14.07 -1.89
C LYS A 53 -1.06 14.85 -2.95
N LYS A 54 -2.22 14.35 -3.40
CA LYS A 54 -3.10 15.06 -4.34
C LYS A 54 -3.85 16.19 -3.65
N ASP A 55 -4.32 15.97 -2.42
CA ASP A 55 -5.08 16.97 -1.66
C ASP A 55 -4.18 18.15 -1.23
N GLU A 56 -2.89 17.91 -0.94
CA GLU A 56 -1.90 18.97 -0.68
C GLU A 56 -1.61 19.86 -1.90
N GLN A 57 -1.76 19.34 -3.13
CA GLN A 57 -1.57 20.13 -4.36
C GLN A 57 -2.85 20.87 -4.78
N GLY A 58 -4.03 20.39 -4.39
CA GLY A 58 -5.33 21.00 -4.71
C GLY A 58 -5.64 22.29 -3.92
N THR A 59 -4.99 22.52 -2.78
CA THR A 59 -5.26 23.68 -1.91
C THR A 59 -4.44 24.93 -2.25
N LYS A 60 -3.31 24.80 -2.97
CA LYS A 60 -2.50 25.96 -3.39
C LYS A 60 -3.04 26.75 -4.60
N GLY A 61 -4.11 26.27 -5.24
CA GLY A 61 -4.69 26.87 -6.46
C GLY A 61 -5.86 27.83 -6.24
N LYS A 62 -6.40 27.97 -5.02
CA LYS A 62 -7.65 28.71 -4.76
C LYS A 62 -7.44 29.94 -3.87
N ASN A 63 -6.60 30.88 -4.27
CA ASN A 63 -6.63 32.21 -3.65
C ASN A 63 -6.11 33.31 -4.58
N ARG A 64 -6.80 33.58 -5.70
CA ARG A 64 -6.44 34.72 -6.56
C ARG A 64 -7.55 35.65 -7.04
N TYR A 65 -8.83 35.42 -6.74
CA TYR A 65 -9.86 36.40 -7.10
C TYR A 65 -10.98 36.45 -6.06
N SER A 66 -10.79 37.33 -5.08
CA SER A 66 -11.89 37.90 -4.29
C SER A 66 -11.53 39.35 -3.98
N LEU A 67 -12.01 40.26 -4.81
CA LEU A 67 -12.26 41.65 -4.45
C LEU A 67 -13.60 42.07 -5.10
N PRO A 68 -14.42 42.88 -4.39
CA PRO A 68 -15.79 43.21 -4.76
C PRO A 68 -15.92 44.04 -6.04
#